data_AF-A0A0P7UBZ7-F1
#
_entry.id   AF-A0A0P7UBZ7-F1
#
_cell.length_a   1.000
_cell.length_b   1.000
_cell.length_c   1.000
_cell.angle_alpha   90.00
_cell.angle_beta   90.00
_cell.angle_gamma   90.00
#
_symmetry.space_group_name_H-M   'P 1'
#
loop_
_entity.id
_entity.type
_entity.pdbx_description
1 polymer ?
#
loop_
_entity_poly.entity_id
_entity_poly.type
_entity_poly.pdbx_seq_one_letter_code
_entity_poly.pdbx_strand_id
1 'polypeptide(L)' 'MSCIAWEGTNGEFKLIDPDEVARRWGERKSKPNMNYDKLSRALR' A
#
# COMPACT_ATOMS: atom_id res chain seq x y z
N MET A 1 4.94 -12.89 -6.20
CA MET A 1 3.60 -12.29 -6.38
C MET A 1 3.68 -10.79 -6.13
N SER A 2 2.98 -9.97 -6.91
CA SER A 2 2.92 -8.51 -6.79
C SER A 2 1.91 -8.08 -5.72
N CYS A 3 2.24 -7.06 -4.92
CA CYS A 3 1.36 -6.53 -3.87
C CYS A 3 0.53 -5.31 -4.31
N ILE A 4 0.89 -4.70 -5.44
CA ILE A 4 0.22 -3.55 -6.07
C ILE A 4 0.34 -3.71 -7.59
N ALA A 5 -0.70 -3.31 -8.34
CA ALA A 5 -0.68 -3.33 -9.80
C ALA A 5 -1.60 -2.26 -10.39
N TRP A 6 -1.25 -1.77 -11.57
CA TRP A 6 -2.13 -0.95 -12.39
C TRP A 6 -3.36 -1.76 -12.82
N GLU A 7 -4.52 -1.12 -12.83
CA GLU A 7 -5.79 -1.71 -13.26
C GLU A 7 -6.72 -0.59 -13.71
N GLY A 8 -7.44 -0.79 -14.83
CA GLY A 8 -8.41 0.18 -15.31
C GLY A 8 -7.80 1.27 -16.19
N THR A 9 -8.24 2.51 -15.99
CA THR A 9 -7.82 3.67 -16.80
C THR A 9 -6.55 4.33 -16.26
N ASN A 10 -6.09 5.40 -16.91
CA ASN A 10 -4.81 6.02 -16.56
C ASN A 10 -4.79 6.55 -15.12
N GLY A 11 -3.83 6.07 -14.33
CA GLY A 11 -3.70 6.43 -12.91
C GLY A 11 -4.49 5.54 -11.95
N GLU A 12 -5.30 4.61 -12.45
CA GLU A 12 -6.02 3.64 -11.61
C GLU A 12 -5.13 2.43 -11.29
N PHE A 13 -5.09 2.06 -10.02
CA PHE A 13 -4.36 0.92 -9.53
C PHE A 13 -5.11 0.26 -8.38
N LYS A 14 -4.80 -1.02 -8.13
CA LYS A 14 -5.29 -1.75 -6.97
C LYS A 14 -4.15 -2.26 -6.11
N LEU A 15 -4.40 -2.31 -4.81
CA LEU A 15 -3.57 -3.04 -3.87
C LEU A 15 -4.03 -4.50 -3.89
N ILE A 16 -3.21 -5.39 -4.46
CA ILE A 16 -3.47 -6.83 -4.49
C ILE A 16 -3.29 -7.43 -3.09
N ASP A 17 -2.27 -6.94 -2.38
CA ASP A 17 -1.98 -7.28 -0.99
C ASP A 17 -1.75 -5.96 -0.22
N PRO A 18 -2.82 -5.40 0.37
CA PRO A 18 -2.74 -4.13 1.11
C PRO A 18 -1.79 -4.19 2.32
N ASP A 19 -1.69 -5.34 2.98
CA ASP A 19 -0.84 -5.54 4.15
C ASP A 19 0.64 -5.54 3.77
N GLU A 20 1.02 -6.22 2.68
CA GLU A 20 2.40 -6.21 2.18
C GLU A 20 2.81 -4.80 1.68
N VAL A 21 1.88 -4.06 1.06
CA VAL A 21 2.13 -2.65 0.68
C VAL A 21 2.37 -1.79 1.92
N ALA A 22 1.55 -1.95 2.95
CA ALA A 22 1.72 -1.22 4.21
C ALA A 22 3.02 -1.60 4.94
N ARG A 23 3.39 -2.89 4.93
CA ARG A 23 4.66 -3.37 5.51
C ARG A 23 5.85 -2.71 4.83
N ARG A 24 5.91 -2.74 3.49
CA ARG A 24 6.99 -2.11 2.70
C ARG A 24 7.02 -0.59 2.89
N TRP A 25 5.86 0.06 2.97
CA TRP A 25 5.79 1.49 3.28
C TRP A 25 6.34 1.81 4.67
N GLY A 26 5.99 0.99 5.67
CA GLY A 26 6.51 1.08 7.03
C GLY A 26 8.03 0.94 7.08
N GLU A 27 8.57 -0.08 6.41
CA GLU A 27 10.01 -0.31 6.27
C GLU A 27 10.72 0.89 5.64
N ARG A 28 10.19 1.43 4.53
CA ARG A 28 10.76 2.58 3.81
C ARG A 28 10.79 3.87 4.62
N LYS A 29 9.86 4.03 5.57
CA LYS A 29 9.68 5.23 6.40
C LYS A 29 10.14 5.02 7.86
N SER A 30 10.76 3.89 8.17
CA SER A 30 11.15 3.49 9.53
C SER A 30 10.00 3.56 10.54
N LYS A 31 8.82 3.09 10.13
CA LYS A 31 7.60 2.98 10.95
C LYS A 31 7.21 1.49 11.08
N PRO A 32 7.77 0.74 12.06
CA PRO A 32 7.56 -0.71 12.17
C PRO A 32 6.12 -1.11 12.49
N ASN A 33 5.33 -0.20 13.08
CA ASN A 33 3.93 -0.42 13.41
C ASN A 33 2.97 0.08 12.30
N MET A 34 3.42 0.12 11.05
CA MET A 34 2.58 0.47 9.90
C MET A 34 1.67 -0.71 9.53
N ASN A 35 0.42 -0.42 9.15
CA ASN A 35 -0.56 -1.39 8.65
C ASN A 35 -1.48 -0.70 7.62
N TYR A 36 -2.34 -1.47 6.96
CA TYR A 36 -3.18 -0.93 5.90
C TYR A 36 -4.17 0.15 6.41
N ASP A 37 -4.72 0.02 7.61
CA ASP A 37 -5.62 1.03 8.19
C ASP A 37 -4.95 2.41 8.30
N LYS A 38 -3.69 2.45 8.75
CA LYS A 38 -2.91 3.69 8.86
C LYS A 38 -2.51 4.23 7.49
N LEU A 39 -2.08 3.36 6.58
CA LEU A 39 -1.70 3.74 5.22
C LEU A 39 -2.89 4.30 4.45
N SER A 40 -4.03 3.60 4.48
CA SER A 40 -5.26 4.02 3.80
C SER A 40 -5.78 5.36 4.33
N ARG A 41 -5.51 5.71 5.60
CA ARG A 41 -5.83 7.05 6.13
C ARG A 41 -4.99 8.15 5.48
N ALA A 42 -3.71 7.90 5.18
CA ALA A 42 -2.86 8.88 4.52
C ALA A 42 -3.18 9.07 3.02
N LEU A 43 -3.88 8.11 2.40
CA LEU A 43 -4.36 8.20 1.03
C LEU A 43 -5.71 8.95 0.89
N ARG A 44 -6.42 9.16 2.00
CA ARG A 44 -7.67 9.95 2.04
C ARG A 44 -7.35 11.43 2.15
#